data_AF-A0A1B1VYM5-F1
#
_entry.id   AF-A0A1B1VYM5-F1
#
_cell.length_a   1.000
_cell.length_b   1.000
_cell.length_c   1.000
_cell.angle_alpha   90.00
_cell.angle_beta   90.00
_cell.angle_gamma   90.00
#
_symmetry.space_group_name_H-M   'P 1'
#
loop_
_entity.id
_entity.type
_entity.pdbx_description
1 polymer ?
#
loop_
_entity_poly.entity_id
_entity_poly.type
_entity_poly.pdbx_seq_one_letter_code
_entity_poly.pdbx_strand_id
1 'polypeptide(L)'
;TPFLPGYKIECVGDDIAWMRFDKNGQLRAINPENGFFGVAPGTSNNSNPIAMKTVFRNTVFTNVASTSDGGVFWEGMEGEIDENVKITDWRGKHWVKGESKTPAAHPNSRFCTPADQCPIIDPEWEAPEGVPISAILFGGRRPAGVPLVYEARNWRHGVFMGATMRSEATAAAE
;
A
#
# COMPACT_ATOMS: atom_id res chain seq x y z
N THR A 1 -7.63 -1.16 10.73
CA THR A 1 -8.77 -2.08 10.91
C THR A 1 -10.01 -1.43 10.30
N PRO A 2 -11.01 -2.20 9.85
CA PRO A 2 -12.22 -1.64 9.25
C PRO A 2 -12.95 -0.71 10.24
N PHE A 3 -13.53 0.39 9.73
CA PHE A 3 -14.35 1.28 10.54
C PHE A 3 -15.68 0.64 10.96
N LEU A 4 -16.20 -0.30 10.17
CA LEU A 4 -17.44 -1.00 10.46
C LEU A 4 -17.22 -2.07 11.54
N PRO A 5 -17.93 -2.01 12.69
CA PRO A 5 -17.82 -3.02 13.73
C PRO A 5 -18.21 -4.41 13.20
N GLY A 6 -17.52 -5.45 13.71
CA GLY A 6 -17.77 -6.85 13.32
C GLY A 6 -17.10 -7.28 12.02
N TYR A 7 -16.48 -6.36 11.27
CA TYR A 7 -15.69 -6.69 10.08
C TYR A 7 -14.20 -6.82 10.40
N LYS A 8 -13.56 -7.81 9.78
CA LYS A 8 -12.11 -8.04 9.83
C LYS A 8 -11.57 -8.06 8.41
N ILE A 9 -10.35 -7.55 8.24
CA ILE A 9 -9.57 -7.64 7.00
C ILE A 9 -8.23 -8.25 7.35
N GLU A 10 -7.78 -9.16 6.50
CA GLU A 10 -6.49 -9.83 6.55
C GLU A 10 -5.79 -9.65 5.19
N CYS A 11 -4.47 -9.78 5.16
CA CYS A 11 -3.65 -9.53 3.97
C CYS A 11 -2.97 -10.82 3.51
N VAL A 12 -3.18 -11.19 2.25
CA VAL A 12 -2.43 -12.28 1.57
C VAL A 12 -1.25 -11.70 0.78
N GLY A 13 -1.47 -10.59 0.08
CA GLY A 13 -0.49 -9.83 -0.69
C GLY A 13 -1.03 -8.47 -1.08
N ASP A 14 -0.18 -7.56 -1.54
CA ASP A 14 -0.56 -6.16 -1.85
C ASP A 14 -0.34 -5.74 -3.32
N ASP A 15 0.47 -6.47 -4.10
CA ASP A 15 0.78 -6.09 -5.48
C ASP A 15 0.48 -7.21 -6.50
N ILE A 16 1.00 -8.42 -6.29
CA ILE A 16 0.90 -9.51 -7.27
C ILE A 16 -0.02 -10.64 -6.79
N ALA A 17 -0.90 -11.10 -7.68
CA ALA A 17 -1.70 -12.31 -7.50
C ALA A 17 -1.52 -13.28 -8.67
N TRP A 18 -1.10 -14.51 -8.39
CA TRP A 18 -1.15 -15.60 -9.36
C TRP A 18 -2.41 -16.42 -9.14
N MET A 19 -3.22 -16.55 -10.19
CA MET A 19 -4.55 -17.15 -10.08
C MET A 19 -4.74 -18.34 -11.02
N ARG A 20 -5.42 -19.37 -10.53
CA ARG A 20 -5.77 -20.56 -11.31
C ARG A 20 -7.06 -21.19 -10.80
N PHE A 21 -7.88 -21.70 -11.73
CA PHE A 21 -9.03 -22.53 -11.36
C PHE A 21 -8.55 -23.89 -10.84
N ASP A 22 -9.07 -24.31 -9.69
CA ASP A 22 -8.83 -25.63 -9.13
C ASP A 22 -9.71 -26.71 -9.80
N LYS A 23 -9.55 -27.96 -9.36
CA LYS A 23 -10.30 -29.12 -9.89
C LYS A 23 -11.82 -29.04 -9.67
N ASN A 24 -12.28 -28.19 -8.75
CA ASN A 24 -13.69 -27.97 -8.45
C ASN A 24 -14.25 -26.74 -9.20
N GLY A 25 -13.43 -26.07 -10.02
CA GLY A 25 -13.81 -24.85 -10.74
C GLY A 25 -13.79 -23.58 -9.89
N GLN A 26 -13.22 -23.61 -8.69
CA GLN A 26 -13.03 -22.41 -7.87
C GLN A 26 -11.76 -21.67 -8.30
N LEU A 27 -11.84 -20.36 -8.52
CA LEU A 27 -10.65 -19.54 -8.75
C LEU A 27 -9.87 -19.42 -7.43
N ARG A 28 -8.61 -19.86 -7.44
CA ARG A 28 -7.67 -19.77 -6.32
C ARG A 28 -6.59 -18.74 -6.63
N ALA A 29 -6.11 -18.02 -5.62
CA ALA A 29 -5.00 -17.10 -5.73
C ALA A 29 -3.91 -17.36 -4.70
N ILE A 30 -2.66 -17.19 -5.10
CA ILE A 30 -1.51 -17.05 -4.21
C ILE A 30 -0.86 -15.68 -4.39
N ASN A 31 -0.20 -15.20 -3.34
CA ASN A 31 0.80 -14.15 -3.44
C ASN A 31 2.17 -14.81 -3.70
N PRO A 32 2.85 -14.53 -4.83
CA PRO A 32 4.17 -15.08 -5.09
C PRO A 32 5.31 -14.33 -4.36
N GLU A 33 5.02 -13.24 -3.65
CA GLU A 33 5.98 -12.38 -2.96
C GLU A 33 6.13 -12.72 -1.48
N ASN A 34 7.22 -12.26 -0.88
CA ASN A 34 7.55 -12.52 0.53
C ASN A 34 7.65 -11.24 1.39
N GLY A 35 7.16 -10.12 0.87
CA GLY A 35 7.29 -8.82 1.50
C GLY A 35 6.47 -7.77 0.78
N PHE A 36 6.46 -6.57 1.36
CA PHE A 36 5.79 -5.41 0.77
C PHE A 36 6.83 -4.39 0.34
N PHE A 37 6.71 -3.93 -0.90
CA PHE A 37 7.50 -2.82 -1.44
C PHE A 37 6.63 -1.56 -1.55
N GLY A 38 6.10 -1.09 -0.43
CA GLY A 38 5.10 -0.05 -0.39
C GLY A 38 5.66 1.37 -0.55
N VAL A 39 4.84 2.26 -1.13
CA VAL A 39 5.11 3.70 -1.20
C VAL A 39 5.02 4.30 0.20
N ALA A 40 6.09 4.97 0.64
CA ALA A 40 6.14 5.58 1.97
C ALA A 40 5.25 6.84 2.07
N PRO A 41 5.38 7.86 1.20
CA PRO A 41 4.61 9.11 1.32
C PRO A 41 3.10 8.88 1.35
N GLY A 42 2.43 9.54 2.30
CA GLY A 42 1.01 9.37 2.59
C GLY A 42 0.68 8.24 3.57
N THR A 43 1.62 7.35 3.89
CA THR A 43 1.46 6.31 4.93
C THR A 43 1.59 6.94 6.32
N SER A 44 0.62 6.73 7.18
CA SER A 44 0.60 7.26 8.56
C SER A 44 -0.29 6.38 9.44
N ASN A 45 -0.28 6.60 10.75
CA ASN A 45 -1.19 5.93 11.69
C ASN A 45 -2.67 6.26 11.41
N ASN A 46 -2.94 7.37 10.73
CA ASN A 46 -4.30 7.72 10.29
C ASN A 46 -4.70 7.00 8.99
N SER A 47 -3.80 6.92 8.00
CA SER A 47 -4.12 6.34 6.69
C SER A 47 -3.95 4.82 6.65
N ASN A 48 -2.85 4.30 7.21
CA ASN A 48 -2.53 2.88 7.25
C ASN A 48 -1.74 2.52 8.52
N PRO A 49 -2.41 2.42 9.68
CA PRO A 49 -1.78 2.03 10.94
C PRO A 49 -1.21 0.60 10.93
N ILE A 50 -1.65 -0.25 9.98
CA ILE A 50 -1.12 -1.60 9.83
C ILE A 50 0.29 -1.55 9.23
N ALA A 51 0.48 -0.78 8.17
CA ALA A 51 1.81 -0.56 7.59
C ALA A 51 2.76 0.06 8.63
N MET A 52 2.32 1.06 9.39
CA MET A 52 3.14 1.67 10.46
C MET A 52 3.62 0.63 11.49
N LYS A 53 2.76 -0.30 11.90
CA LYS A 53 3.15 -1.40 12.81
C LYS A 53 4.09 -2.43 12.17
N THR A 54 4.13 -2.50 10.85
CA THR A 54 4.90 -3.48 10.08
C THR A 54 6.33 -3.00 9.83
N VAL A 55 6.50 -1.72 9.48
CA VAL A 55 7.74 -1.19 8.87
C VAL A 55 8.85 -0.78 9.87
N PHE A 56 8.58 -0.69 11.18
CA PHE A 56 9.59 -0.23 12.15
C PHE A 56 10.47 -1.35 12.75
N ARG A 57 10.59 -2.47 12.04
CA ARG A 57 11.58 -3.54 12.31
C ARG A 57 11.96 -4.25 11.01
N ASN A 58 13.20 -4.71 10.91
CA ASN A 58 13.74 -5.49 9.76
C ASN A 58 13.36 -4.92 8.37
N THR A 59 13.32 -3.59 8.23
CA THR A 59 12.82 -2.92 7.03
C THR A 59 13.90 -2.04 6.44
N VAL A 60 14.01 -2.06 5.12
CA VAL A 60 14.88 -1.15 4.37
C VAL A 60 14.04 -0.01 3.82
N PHE A 61 14.40 1.23 4.14
CA PHE A 61 13.78 2.42 3.57
C PHE A 61 14.68 3.01 2.49
N THR A 62 14.09 3.44 1.38
CA THR A 62 14.80 4.02 0.23
C THR A 62 14.23 5.39 -0.11
N ASN A 63 15.10 6.41 -0.16
CA ASN A 63 14.78 7.80 -0.49
C ASN A 63 13.75 8.48 0.43
N VAL A 64 13.61 8.02 1.67
CA VAL A 64 12.89 8.75 2.73
C VAL A 64 13.82 9.75 3.42
N ALA A 65 13.27 10.67 4.20
CA ALA A 65 14.06 11.53 5.06
C ALA A 65 14.50 10.77 6.33
N SER A 66 15.61 11.20 6.93
CA SER A 66 16.07 10.71 8.24
C SER A 66 15.89 11.77 9.32
N THR A 67 15.70 11.33 10.56
CA THR A 67 15.48 12.19 11.71
C THR A 67 16.65 12.12 12.69
N SER A 68 16.87 13.20 13.46
CA SER A 68 18.03 13.31 14.36
C SER A 68 18.05 12.32 15.52
N ASP A 69 16.91 11.72 15.83
CA ASP A 69 16.72 10.66 16.83
C ASP A 69 16.87 9.24 16.25
N GLY A 70 17.25 9.11 14.97
CA GLY A 70 17.52 7.83 14.31
C GLY A 70 16.32 7.20 13.61
N GLY A 71 15.21 7.91 13.49
CA GLY A 71 14.02 7.51 12.74
C GLY A 71 14.01 7.94 11.28
N VAL A 72 12.82 7.86 10.69
CA VAL A 72 12.54 8.21 9.29
C VAL A 72 11.34 9.16 9.22
N PHE A 73 11.27 9.94 8.14
CA PHE A 73 10.18 10.88 7.89
C PHE A 73 9.81 10.91 6.40
N TRP A 74 8.53 11.15 6.13
CA TRP A 74 7.99 11.44 4.80
C TRP A 74 6.71 12.27 4.94
N GLU A 75 6.28 12.88 3.83
CA GLU A 75 5.04 13.66 3.76
C GLU A 75 3.83 12.81 4.17
N GLY A 76 3.03 13.31 5.13
CA GLY A 76 1.91 12.60 5.74
C GLY A 76 2.14 12.18 7.20
N MET A 77 3.38 12.23 7.70
CA MET A 77 3.74 11.96 9.09
C MET A 77 3.82 13.21 9.96
N GLU A 78 3.34 14.36 9.50
CA GLU A 78 3.56 15.67 10.16
C GLU A 78 3.01 15.74 11.59
N GLY A 79 2.03 14.91 11.94
CA GLY A 79 1.46 14.79 13.29
C GLY A 79 2.10 13.71 14.16
N GLU A 80 3.12 13.01 13.66
CA GLU A 80 3.77 11.88 14.33
C GLU A 80 5.21 12.18 14.77
N ILE A 81 5.72 13.36 14.41
CA ILE A 81 7.08 13.80 14.73
C ILE A 81 7.05 14.96 15.73
N ASP A 82 7.93 14.91 16.73
CA ASP A 82 8.13 15.99 17.70
C ASP A 82 8.76 17.21 17.00
N GLU A 83 8.32 18.41 17.36
CA GLU A 83 8.78 19.67 16.76
C GLU A 83 10.29 19.91 16.95
N ASN A 84 10.90 19.30 17.96
CA ASN A 84 12.33 19.45 18.26
C ASN A 84 13.23 18.53 17.42
N VAL A 85 12.65 17.59 16.67
CA VAL A 85 13.40 16.63 15.86
C VAL A 85 13.82 17.26 14.55
N LYS A 86 15.13 17.22 14.27
CA LYS A 86 15.69 17.74 13.03
C LYS A 86 15.57 16.70 11.92
N ILE A 87 15.21 17.15 10.72
CA ILE A 87 15.01 16.29 9.56
C ILE A 87 16.11 16.58 8.52
N THR A 88 16.61 15.51 7.91
CA THR A 88 17.49 15.55 6.72
C THR A 88 16.74 14.92 5.56
N ASP A 89 16.57 15.65 4.47
CA ASP A 89 15.85 15.19 3.28
C ASP A 89 16.57 14.01 2.59
N TRP A 90 15.87 13.36 1.67
CA TRP A 90 16.36 12.22 0.89
C TRP A 90 17.60 12.52 0.04
N ARG A 91 17.98 13.80 -0.11
CA ARG A 91 19.18 14.28 -0.83
C ARG A 91 20.31 14.65 0.14
N GLY A 92 20.15 14.37 1.44
CA GLY A 92 21.14 14.66 2.47
C GLY A 92 21.20 16.12 2.91
N LYS A 93 20.15 16.92 2.66
CA LYS A 93 20.10 18.34 3.01
C LYS A 93 19.22 18.57 4.23
N HIS A 94 19.55 19.58 5.04
CA HIS A 94 18.68 19.99 6.13
C HIS A 94 17.29 20.38 5.61
N TRP A 95 16.25 19.90 6.30
CA TRP A 95 14.86 20.15 5.96
C TRP A 95 14.09 20.63 7.18
N VAL A 96 13.23 21.64 6.97
CA VAL A 96 12.40 22.26 8.00
C VAL A 96 10.96 22.33 7.52
N LYS A 97 10.06 21.78 8.33
CA LYS A 97 8.61 21.76 8.08
C LYS A 97 8.08 23.19 7.92
N GLY A 98 7.34 23.44 6.84
CA GLY A 98 6.74 24.74 6.55
C GLY A 98 7.70 25.80 5.97
N GLU A 99 9.02 25.60 6.06
CA GLU A 99 10.02 26.53 5.49
C GLU A 99 10.65 25.99 4.21
N SER A 100 10.94 24.69 4.16
CA SER A 100 11.57 24.05 3.02
C SER A 100 10.59 23.93 1.84
N LYS A 101 11.03 24.35 0.65
CA LYS A 101 10.19 24.40 -0.57
C LYS A 101 10.08 23.08 -1.32
N THR A 102 10.82 22.07 -0.91
CA THR A 102 10.88 20.75 -1.54
C THR A 102 10.47 19.68 -0.53
N PRO A 103 9.90 18.54 -0.97
CA PRO A 103 9.57 17.46 -0.06
C PRO A 103 10.82 16.88 0.61
N ALA A 104 10.64 16.40 1.84
CA ALA A 104 11.63 15.72 2.65
C ALA A 104 11.94 14.33 2.08
N ALA A 105 10.92 13.59 1.60
CA ALA A 105 11.09 12.29 0.95
C ALA A 105 10.86 12.40 -0.56
N HIS A 106 11.41 11.46 -1.34
CA HIS A 106 11.06 11.37 -2.75
C HIS A 106 9.58 10.95 -2.89
N PRO A 107 8.78 11.49 -3.82
CA PRO A 107 7.36 11.15 -3.95
C PRO A 107 7.06 9.67 -4.18
N ASN A 108 8.02 8.91 -4.70
CA ASN A 108 7.98 7.45 -4.86
C ASN A 108 9.03 6.74 -3.99
N SER A 109 9.40 7.32 -2.85
CA SER A 109 10.21 6.64 -1.83
C SER A 109 9.47 5.44 -1.26
N ARG A 110 10.23 4.44 -0.80
CA ARG A 110 9.70 3.09 -0.53
C ARG A 110 10.18 2.57 0.81
N PHE A 111 9.35 1.73 1.41
CA PHE A 111 9.78 0.75 2.41
C PHE A 111 9.77 -0.65 1.78
N CYS A 112 10.73 -1.48 2.16
CA CYS A 112 10.83 -2.89 1.80
C CYS A 112 10.84 -3.68 3.10
N THR A 113 9.72 -4.35 3.41
CA THR A 113 9.49 -5.00 4.70
C THR A 113 9.00 -6.43 4.53
N PRO A 114 9.41 -7.39 5.39
CA PRO A 114 8.89 -8.76 5.36
C PRO A 114 7.38 -8.83 5.65
N ALA A 115 6.68 -9.70 4.92
CA ALA A 115 5.22 -9.80 4.98
C ALA A 115 4.71 -10.36 6.32
N ASP A 116 5.45 -11.32 6.90
CA ASP A 116 5.17 -11.98 8.17
C ASP A 116 5.12 -11.01 9.37
N GLN A 117 5.69 -9.81 9.23
CA GLN A 117 5.63 -8.77 10.25
C GLN A 117 4.29 -8.05 10.30
N CYS A 118 3.44 -8.20 9.28
CA CYS A 118 2.14 -7.55 9.21
C CYS A 118 1.21 -8.11 10.29
N PRO A 119 0.66 -7.26 11.18
CA PRO A 119 -0.16 -7.73 12.29
C PRO A 119 -1.53 -8.29 11.88
N ILE A 120 -1.87 -8.21 10.59
CA ILE A 120 -3.09 -8.78 10.01
C ILE A 120 -2.76 -9.66 8.79
N ILE A 121 -1.54 -10.21 8.72
CA ILE A 121 -1.23 -11.21 7.69
C ILE A 121 -2.23 -12.37 7.81
N ASP A 122 -2.79 -12.78 6.69
CA ASP A 122 -3.75 -13.88 6.65
C ASP A 122 -3.04 -15.20 7.00
N PRO A 123 -3.62 -16.09 7.83
CA PRO A 123 -2.99 -17.35 8.17
C PRO A 123 -2.73 -18.27 6.95
N GLU A 124 -3.47 -18.08 5.86
CA GLU A 124 -3.33 -18.82 4.60
C GLU A 124 -2.49 -18.06 3.54
N TRP A 125 -1.75 -17.00 3.93
CA TRP A 125 -1.01 -16.17 2.96
C TRP A 125 0.06 -16.94 2.15
N GLU A 126 0.65 -17.98 2.74
CA GLU A 126 1.60 -18.92 2.11
C GLU A 126 0.98 -20.27 1.76
N ALA A 127 -0.35 -20.41 1.83
CA ALA A 127 -1.01 -21.69 1.56
C ALA A 127 -0.77 -22.10 0.10
N PRO A 128 -0.16 -23.26 -0.17
CA PRO A 128 0.21 -23.66 -1.54
C PRO A 128 -1.00 -23.88 -2.46
N GLU A 129 -2.16 -24.19 -1.88
CA GLU A 129 -3.45 -24.30 -2.57
C GLU A 129 -4.07 -22.95 -2.96
N GLY A 130 -3.62 -21.86 -2.33
CA GLY A 130 -4.18 -20.53 -2.47
C GLY A 130 -5.57 -20.35 -1.86
N VAL A 131 -5.95 -19.09 -1.70
CA VAL A 131 -7.25 -18.67 -1.15
C VAL A 131 -8.31 -18.58 -2.25
N PRO A 132 -9.59 -18.91 -1.97
CA PRO A 132 -10.66 -18.81 -2.95
C PRO A 132 -11.02 -17.35 -3.23
N ILE A 133 -11.10 -16.99 -4.51
CA ILE A 133 -11.49 -15.65 -4.96
C ILE A 133 -12.99 -15.60 -5.30
N SER A 134 -13.72 -14.74 -4.59
CA SER A 134 -15.16 -14.52 -4.78
C SER A 134 -15.47 -13.24 -5.55
N ALA A 135 -14.56 -12.27 -5.57
CA ALA A 135 -14.74 -10.99 -6.25
C ALA A 135 -13.40 -10.48 -6.79
N ILE A 136 -13.44 -9.84 -7.96
CA ILE A 136 -12.31 -9.11 -8.55
C ILE A 136 -12.75 -7.65 -8.67
N LEU A 137 -11.96 -6.74 -8.11
CA LEU A 137 -12.25 -5.32 -8.10
C LEU A 137 -11.34 -4.58 -9.08
N PHE A 138 -11.92 -3.67 -9.84
CA PHE A 138 -11.21 -2.75 -10.71
C PHE A 138 -11.41 -1.33 -10.20
N GLY A 139 -10.36 -0.51 -10.24
CA GLY A 139 -10.42 0.86 -9.74
C GLY A 139 -9.24 1.71 -10.20
N GLY A 140 -9.42 3.03 -10.18
CA GLY A 140 -8.41 4.00 -10.56
C GLY A 140 -8.82 5.42 -10.17
N ARG A 141 -7.90 6.38 -10.25
CA ARG A 141 -8.16 7.78 -9.88
C ARG A 141 -8.99 8.48 -10.95
N ARG A 142 -10.23 8.86 -10.60
CA ARG A 142 -11.20 9.48 -11.51
C ARG A 142 -11.90 10.66 -10.81
N PRO A 143 -11.55 11.91 -11.13
CA PRO A 143 -12.10 13.09 -10.44
C PRO A 143 -13.56 13.38 -10.80
N ALA A 144 -14.07 12.81 -11.90
CA ALA A 144 -15.43 13.05 -12.37
C ALA A 144 -16.03 11.83 -13.11
N GLY A 145 -17.35 11.71 -13.02
CA GLY A 145 -18.19 10.87 -13.88
C GLY A 145 -18.32 9.40 -13.49
N VAL A 146 -17.29 8.78 -12.91
CA VAL A 146 -17.36 7.37 -12.47
C VAL A 146 -17.93 7.31 -11.05
N PRO A 147 -18.97 6.51 -10.78
CA PRO A 147 -19.55 6.39 -9.44
C PRO A 147 -18.62 5.64 -8.48
N LEU A 148 -18.90 5.71 -7.18
CA LEU A 148 -18.08 5.10 -6.11
C LEU A 148 -17.88 3.59 -6.29
N VAL A 149 -18.96 2.85 -6.53
CA VAL A 149 -18.95 1.40 -6.77
C VAL A 149 -20.12 1.01 -7.68
N TYR A 150 -19.88 0.10 -8.60
CA TYR A 150 -20.91 -0.51 -9.45
C TYR A 150 -20.47 -1.90 -9.89
N GLU A 151 -21.45 -2.81 -10.04
CA GLU A 151 -21.20 -4.21 -10.35
C GLU A 151 -21.34 -4.49 -11.86
N ALA A 152 -20.50 -5.37 -12.38
CA ALA A 152 -20.63 -5.83 -13.76
C ALA A 152 -21.86 -6.73 -13.94
N ARG A 153 -22.68 -6.45 -14.96
CA ARG A 153 -23.86 -7.25 -15.31
C ARG A 153 -23.60 -8.73 -15.59
N ASN A 154 -22.38 -9.09 -16.00
CA ASN A 154 -21.91 -10.46 -16.25
C ASN A 154 -20.39 -10.45 -16.47
N TRP A 155 -19.81 -11.65 -16.61
CA TRP A 155 -18.37 -11.84 -16.82
C TRP A 155 -17.80 -11.08 -18.03
N ARG A 156 -18.47 -11.15 -19.20
CA ARG A 156 -18.00 -10.45 -20.41
C ARG A 156 -17.97 -8.94 -20.21
N HIS A 157 -18.96 -8.40 -19.53
CA HIS A 157 -19.00 -6.99 -19.15
C HIS A 157 -17.89 -6.64 -18.15
N GLY A 158 -17.59 -7.52 -17.18
CA GLY A 158 -16.48 -7.35 -16.23
C GLY A 158 -15.13 -7.28 -16.93
N VAL A 159 -14.87 -8.17 -17.90
CA VAL A 159 -13.65 -8.13 -18.72
C VAL A 159 -13.54 -6.81 -19.49
N PHE A 160 -14.65 -6.34 -20.08
CA PHE A 160 -14.69 -5.03 -20.75
C PHE A 160 -14.42 -3.85 -19.79
N MET A 161 -14.98 -3.89 -18.57
CA MET A 161 -14.71 -2.87 -17.55
C MET A 161 -13.22 -2.83 -17.18
N GLY A 162 -12.58 -3.99 -16.97
CA GLY A 162 -11.14 -4.07 -16.74
C GLY A 162 -10.32 -3.53 -17.91
N ALA A 163 -10.68 -3.92 -19.14
CA ALA A 163 -9.97 -3.48 -20.36
C ALA A 163 -10.09 -1.97 -20.64
N THR A 164 -11.09 -1.29 -20.07
CA THR A 164 -11.35 0.14 -20.28
C THR A 164 -11.00 1.00 -19.06
N MET A 165 -10.27 0.44 -18.10
CA MET A 165 -9.77 1.18 -16.95
C MET A 165 -8.92 2.37 -17.38
N ARG A 166 -9.12 3.49 -16.68
CA ARG A 166 -8.34 4.72 -16.81
C ARG A 166 -8.04 5.23 -15.41
N SER A 167 -6.88 5.84 -15.22
CA SER A 167 -6.48 6.49 -13.98
C SER A 167 -5.68 7.74 -14.31
N GLU A 168 -5.75 8.74 -13.44
CA GLU A 168 -4.74 9.81 -13.41
C GLU A 168 -3.34 9.23 -13.19
N ALA A 169 -2.33 9.89 -13.77
CA ALA A 169 -0.94 9.51 -13.63
C ALA A 169 -0.47 9.58 -12.17
N THR A 170 0.46 8.72 -11.81
CA THR A 170 1.09 8.67 -10.48
C THR A 170 2.59 8.86 -10.63
N ALA A 171 3.28 9.14 -9.52
CA ALA A 171 4.74 9.27 -9.51
C ALA A 171 5.50 7.93 -9.61
N ALA A 172 4.81 6.83 -9.92
CA ALA A 172 5.41 5.49 -9.98
C ALA A 172 6.24 5.25 -11.24
N ALA A 173 5.99 5.99 -12.32
CA ALA A 173 6.69 5.92 -13.61
C ALA A 173 6.81 7.32 -14.25
N GLU A 174 7.60 7.43 -15.32
CA GLU A 174 7.90 8.67 -16.07
C GLU A 174 6.78 9.20 -16.99
#